data_AF-A0A947VHL5-F1
#
_entry.id   AF-A0A947VHL5-F1
#
_cell.length_a   1.000
_cell.length_b   1.000
_cell.length_c   1.000
_cell.angle_alpha   90.00
_cell.angle_beta   90.00
_cell.angle_gamma   90.00
#
_symmetry.space_group_name_H-M   'P 1'
#
loop_
_entity.id
_entity.type
_entity.pdbx_description
1 polymer ?
#
loop_
_entity_poly.entity_id
_entity_poly.type
_entity_poly.pdbx_seq_one_letter_code
_entity_poly.pdbx_strand_id
1 'polypeptide(L)'
;MRKINLKSIKICFLILFLIFLLIASSVFSAENKKDLYSLEDISNIRQFHLSGKAVELLKENGFVVTPAYYKEISDIYLECKDTNQPIFITTDAVLHIGHIFFDYLLRILEVEKLYDSAVELTDRMIELSIEQFREAHTENVKEAARLNIGFFAVAKRQFDTEYQAGYELEELVEQECENIKNHKGLEFRELLAYIKNPSIYQTPYAYEDYSQYIPRGHYTRNEKLENYFKAMMWYGRIDFKLRPALEEPAITYGKKMTLQAILMVDALLRDENAFKLWKMIYEPTVYFVGKTDDLYVDDYIKLIKEIFPPNESVDKYDIQEKLAEFINRAIQLRAPKILSGLAFAEDGDFRVSTKGFRFMGQRFIPDSYMFQELVFGVKGEKIIMQYTGDKKPFTMEIIPNFGPVRAFPRGLDICAVLGAKRALEILEVEGDTEYTEYYNQLNNLKEEFSLKTIEEWKQNLYWRWLYALLPLLEESKDTNLPCFMQSPAWIDKELQTVLGSWTELRHDTILYAKQSYTLAGKGMPPEPKLTYGYVEPYPEVYARLEEMMRDLRNNLIALDLAIEGIPEKIKEFEELLDRLKIISEKEISNTPLSDNIAAKFRKYGFLAESFHGDLLQEERNATLRD
;
A
#
# COMPACT_ATOMS: atom_id res chain seq x y z
N MET A 1 -82.88 0.85 -4.17
CA MET A 1 -81.43 1.15 -4.35
C MET A 1 -81.29 2.10 -5.53
N ARG A 2 -80.52 3.20 -5.42
CA ARG A 2 -80.30 4.11 -6.57
C ARG A 2 -79.30 3.48 -7.55
N LYS A 3 -79.61 3.47 -8.86
CA LYS A 3 -78.64 3.05 -9.89
C LYS A 3 -77.51 4.08 -9.95
N ILE A 4 -76.31 3.67 -9.52
CA ILE A 4 -75.09 4.49 -9.64
C ILE A 4 -74.73 4.59 -11.13
N ASN A 5 -74.51 5.82 -11.63
CA ASN A 5 -74.21 6.05 -13.03
C ASN A 5 -72.72 5.80 -13.32
N LEU A 6 -72.38 4.64 -13.90
CA LEU A 6 -70.99 4.28 -14.21
C LEU A 6 -70.29 5.27 -15.16
N LYS A 7 -71.03 6.02 -16.01
CA LYS A 7 -70.41 7.08 -16.83
C LYS A 7 -69.86 8.20 -15.96
N SER A 8 -70.61 8.64 -14.94
CA SER A 8 -70.15 9.68 -14.00
C SER A 8 -68.93 9.24 -13.21
N ILE A 9 -68.89 7.98 -12.75
CA ILE A 9 -67.70 7.44 -12.06
C ILE A 9 -66.49 7.40 -12.99
N LYS A 10 -66.62 6.90 -14.23
CA LYS A 10 -65.49 6.88 -15.19
C LYS A 10 -64.99 8.28 -15.53
N ILE A 11 -65.88 9.28 -15.62
CA ILE A 11 -65.49 10.68 -15.86
C ILE A 11 -64.74 11.24 -14.64
N CYS A 12 -65.24 11.05 -13.41
CA CYS A 12 -64.53 11.47 -12.20
C CYS A 12 -63.15 10.78 -12.06
N PHE A 13 -63.06 9.49 -12.39
CA PHE A 13 -61.79 8.75 -12.33
C PHE A 13 -60.79 9.25 -13.38
N LEU A 14 -61.25 9.57 -14.60
CA LEU A 14 -60.40 10.16 -15.65
C LEU A 14 -59.91 11.57 -15.26
N ILE A 15 -60.78 12.38 -14.64
CA ILE A 15 -60.42 13.72 -14.14
C ILE A 15 -59.44 13.61 -12.97
N LEU A 16 -59.65 12.69 -12.02
CA LEU A 16 -58.70 12.43 -10.93
C LEU A 16 -57.35 11.91 -11.45
N PHE A 17 -57.35 11.06 -12.48
CA PHE A 17 -56.12 10.57 -13.11
C PHE A 17 -55.37 11.68 -13.88
N LEU A 18 -56.10 12.58 -14.56
CA LEU A 18 -55.52 13.78 -15.20
C LEU A 18 -54.96 14.77 -14.17
N ILE A 19 -55.67 15.00 -13.06
CA ILE A 19 -55.19 15.82 -11.94
C ILE A 19 -53.97 15.17 -11.28
N PHE A 20 -53.96 13.84 -11.12
CA PHE A 20 -52.80 13.12 -10.60
C PHE A 20 -51.61 13.18 -11.56
N LEU A 21 -51.81 13.13 -12.88
CA LEU A 21 -50.75 13.37 -13.88
C LEU A 21 -50.24 14.81 -13.88
N LEU A 22 -51.12 15.81 -13.69
CA LEU A 22 -50.74 17.22 -13.56
C LEU A 22 -49.97 17.49 -12.26
N ILE A 23 -50.37 16.87 -11.14
CA ILE A 23 -49.64 16.96 -9.87
C ILE A 23 -48.33 16.17 -9.94
N ALA A 24 -48.32 14.98 -10.52
CA ALA A 24 -47.09 14.19 -10.70
C ALA A 24 -46.08 14.92 -11.59
N SER A 25 -46.52 15.56 -12.68
CA SER A 25 -45.65 16.38 -13.52
C SER A 25 -45.20 17.68 -12.83
N SER A 26 -45.99 18.30 -11.94
CA SER A 26 -45.50 19.43 -11.14
C SER A 26 -44.53 19.00 -10.02
N VAL A 27 -44.67 17.79 -9.48
CA VAL A 27 -43.77 17.23 -8.45
C VAL A 27 -42.47 16.69 -9.06
N PHE A 28 -42.50 16.11 -10.27
CA PHE A 28 -41.30 15.78 -11.05
C PHE A 28 -40.67 17.00 -11.75
N SER A 29 -41.36 18.14 -11.84
CA SER A 29 -40.81 19.41 -12.32
C SER A 29 -40.09 20.20 -11.21
N ALA A 30 -39.92 19.63 -10.01
CA ALA A 30 -39.02 20.12 -8.98
C ALA A 30 -37.56 19.66 -9.22
N GLU A 31 -37.11 19.66 -10.47
CA GLU A 31 -35.68 19.78 -10.75
C GLU A 31 -35.22 21.09 -10.09
N ASN A 32 -34.23 21.01 -9.20
CA ASN A 32 -33.50 22.21 -8.80
C ASN A 32 -32.97 22.85 -10.08
N LYS A 33 -33.34 24.11 -10.34
CA LYS A 33 -32.64 24.93 -11.32
C LYS A 33 -31.21 25.11 -10.84
N LYS A 34 -30.34 24.21 -11.30
CA LYS A 34 -28.90 24.30 -11.16
C LYS A 34 -28.48 25.53 -11.98
N ASP A 35 -28.23 26.65 -11.29
CA ASP A 35 -27.91 27.91 -11.95
C ASP A 35 -26.64 27.71 -12.78
N LEU A 36 -26.81 27.76 -14.11
CA LEU A 36 -25.74 27.46 -15.05
C LEU A 36 -24.69 28.56 -15.06
N TYR A 37 -23.42 28.16 -15.08
CA TYR A 37 -22.29 29.08 -15.15
C TYR A 37 -22.33 29.87 -16.47
N SER A 38 -22.33 31.20 -16.35
CA SER A 38 -22.10 32.08 -17.50
C SER A 38 -20.70 31.83 -18.06
N LEU A 39 -20.63 31.59 -19.37
CA LEU A 39 -19.37 31.57 -20.11
C LEU A 39 -19.17 32.85 -20.93
N GLU A 40 -20.09 33.81 -20.82
CA GLU A 40 -20.09 35.03 -21.64
C GLU A 40 -18.99 36.02 -21.19
N ASP A 41 -18.66 36.00 -19.90
CA ASP A 41 -17.64 36.85 -19.27
C ASP A 41 -16.22 36.25 -19.34
N ILE A 42 -16.06 35.00 -19.78
CA ILE A 42 -14.77 34.29 -19.80
C ILE A 42 -13.97 34.67 -21.05
N SER A 43 -13.27 35.80 -20.95
CA SER A 43 -12.53 36.46 -22.06
C SER A 43 -11.63 35.55 -22.90
N ASN A 44 -11.06 34.50 -22.31
CA ASN A 44 -10.10 33.58 -22.95
C ASN A 44 -10.71 32.25 -23.42
N ILE A 45 -12.01 31.98 -23.20
CA ILE A 45 -12.58 30.64 -23.44
C ILE A 45 -12.41 30.12 -24.88
N ARG A 46 -12.31 31.04 -25.85
CA ARG A 46 -12.09 30.72 -27.28
C ARG A 46 -10.68 30.20 -27.59
N GLN A 47 -9.75 30.23 -26.64
CA GLN A 47 -8.42 29.64 -26.76
C GLN A 47 -8.44 28.11 -26.57
N PHE A 48 -9.49 27.56 -25.95
CA PHE A 48 -9.62 26.13 -25.70
C PHE A 48 -10.50 25.44 -26.76
N HIS A 49 -10.05 24.29 -27.27
CA HIS A 49 -10.81 23.46 -28.21
C HIS A 49 -11.69 22.43 -27.47
N LEU A 50 -12.65 22.94 -26.68
CA LEU A 50 -13.64 22.12 -26.00
C LEU A 50 -14.69 21.55 -26.98
N SER A 51 -15.03 20.27 -26.82
CA SER A 51 -16.18 19.67 -27.52
C SER A 51 -17.50 20.27 -27.02
N GLY A 52 -18.58 20.17 -27.82
CA GLY A 52 -19.92 20.66 -27.40
C GLY A 52 -20.36 20.11 -26.04
N LYS A 53 -20.16 18.79 -25.81
CA LYS A 53 -20.43 18.14 -24.53
C LYS A 53 -19.55 18.68 -23.39
N ALA A 54 -18.29 19.02 -23.66
CA ALA A 54 -17.41 19.63 -22.66
C ALA A 54 -17.83 21.06 -22.30
N VAL A 55 -18.34 21.83 -23.27
CA VAL A 55 -18.93 23.16 -23.02
C VAL A 55 -20.23 23.06 -22.22
N GLU A 56 -21.06 22.04 -22.48
CA GLU A 56 -22.26 21.75 -21.69
C GLU A 56 -21.91 21.39 -20.23
N LEU A 57 -20.97 20.45 -20.03
CA LEU A 57 -20.49 20.07 -18.69
C LEU A 57 -19.85 21.25 -17.93
N LEU A 58 -19.12 22.13 -18.62
CA LEU A 58 -18.53 23.33 -18.04
C LEU A 58 -19.60 24.35 -17.59
N LYS A 59 -20.68 24.54 -18.38
CA LYS A 59 -21.85 25.34 -17.97
C LYS A 59 -22.60 24.73 -16.79
N GLU A 60 -22.62 23.40 -16.70
CA GLU A 60 -23.40 22.69 -15.69
C GLU A 60 -22.65 22.59 -14.36
N ASN A 61 -21.32 22.47 -14.36
CA ASN A 61 -20.52 22.16 -13.17
C ASN A 61 -19.47 23.22 -12.80
N GLY A 62 -19.19 24.19 -13.67
CA GLY A 62 -18.18 25.23 -13.45
C GLY A 62 -16.74 24.81 -13.77
N PHE A 63 -16.52 23.51 -14.01
CA PHE A 63 -15.28 22.92 -14.48
C PHE A 63 -15.58 21.78 -15.46
N VAL A 64 -14.56 21.29 -16.17
CA VAL A 64 -14.65 20.07 -16.98
C VAL A 64 -13.28 19.39 -17.06
N VAL A 65 -13.26 18.05 -17.04
CA VAL A 65 -12.05 17.24 -17.28
C VAL A 65 -12.06 16.76 -18.73
N THR A 66 -10.93 16.88 -19.42
CA THR A 66 -10.80 16.51 -20.84
C THR A 66 -9.62 15.57 -21.08
N PRO A 67 -9.71 14.60 -22.01
CA PRO A 67 -8.57 13.77 -22.42
C PRO A 67 -7.42 14.58 -23.00
N ALA A 68 -6.22 14.01 -22.92
CA ALA A 68 -4.95 14.70 -23.11
C ALA A 68 -3.85 13.72 -23.58
N TYR A 69 -2.64 14.24 -23.88
CA TYR A 69 -1.45 13.46 -24.27
C TYR A 69 -0.15 14.26 -24.00
N TYR A 70 0.53 14.06 -22.86
CA TYR A 70 1.88 14.60 -22.61
C TYR A 70 2.80 13.46 -22.11
N LYS A 71 3.51 13.64 -20.97
CA LYS A 71 4.19 12.57 -20.21
C LYS A 71 4.20 12.85 -18.72
N GLU A 72 4.61 14.06 -18.32
CA GLU A 72 4.86 14.42 -16.93
C GLU A 72 3.84 15.42 -16.39
N ILE A 73 3.58 15.37 -15.08
CA ILE A 73 2.77 16.40 -14.42
C ILE A 73 3.42 17.79 -14.51
N SER A 74 4.74 17.89 -14.74
CA SER A 74 5.46 19.16 -14.95
C SER A 74 5.38 19.73 -16.37
N ASP A 75 5.31 18.89 -17.42
CA ASP A 75 5.21 19.34 -18.84
C ASP A 75 4.06 20.33 -19.01
N ILE A 76 2.95 19.99 -18.36
CA ILE A 76 1.71 20.74 -18.23
C ILE A 76 1.99 22.18 -17.76
N TYR A 77 2.67 22.34 -16.64
CA TYR A 77 2.94 23.65 -16.03
C TYR A 77 3.95 24.48 -16.84
N LEU A 78 4.83 23.81 -17.59
CA LEU A 78 5.75 24.45 -18.54
C LEU A 78 4.99 24.96 -19.76
N GLU A 79 4.14 24.15 -20.41
CA GLU A 79 3.34 24.61 -21.55
C GLU A 79 2.41 25.77 -21.14
N CYS A 80 1.72 25.69 -20.00
CA CYS A 80 0.88 26.80 -19.50
C CYS A 80 1.68 28.11 -19.39
N LYS A 81 2.87 28.05 -18.78
CA LYS A 81 3.78 29.18 -18.58
C LYS A 81 4.27 29.77 -19.91
N ASP A 82 4.58 28.93 -20.90
CA ASP A 82 5.24 29.36 -22.13
C ASP A 82 4.23 29.82 -23.21
N THR A 83 3.07 29.16 -23.31
CA THR A 83 1.94 29.63 -24.12
C THR A 83 1.16 30.78 -23.46
N ASN A 84 1.58 31.19 -22.25
CA ASN A 84 1.01 32.26 -21.42
C ASN A 84 -0.51 32.09 -21.16
N GLN A 85 -0.99 30.85 -21.14
CA GLN A 85 -2.37 30.56 -20.74
C GLN A 85 -2.51 30.39 -19.21
N PRO A 86 -3.75 30.47 -18.68
CA PRO A 86 -4.17 29.93 -17.37
C PRO A 86 -3.39 28.71 -16.79
N ILE A 87 -3.02 28.75 -15.50
CA ILE A 87 -2.24 27.71 -14.78
C ILE A 87 -2.93 27.26 -13.45
N PHE A 88 -3.59 26.09 -13.36
CA PHE A 88 -4.26 25.61 -12.11
C PHE A 88 -3.42 24.58 -11.37
N ILE A 89 -3.14 24.82 -10.09
CA ILE A 89 -2.44 23.88 -9.20
C ILE A 89 -3.48 23.01 -8.50
N THR A 90 -3.57 21.75 -8.91
CA THR A 90 -4.45 20.74 -8.30
C THR A 90 -3.76 20.00 -7.14
N THR A 91 -4.55 19.43 -6.22
CA THR A 91 -4.00 18.65 -5.10
C THR A 91 -3.19 17.44 -5.57
N ASP A 92 -3.63 16.73 -6.60
CA ASP A 92 -2.88 15.60 -7.17
C ASP A 92 -1.56 16.01 -7.83
N ALA A 93 -1.36 17.27 -8.27
CA ALA A 93 -0.03 17.73 -8.68
C ALA A 93 0.93 17.91 -7.50
N VAL A 94 0.41 18.30 -6.34
CA VAL A 94 1.20 18.50 -5.11
C VAL A 94 1.50 17.17 -4.41
N LEU A 95 0.53 16.25 -4.41
CA LEU A 95 0.69 14.86 -3.95
C LEU A 95 1.75 14.12 -4.78
N HIS A 96 1.69 14.24 -6.11
CA HIS A 96 2.66 13.64 -7.02
C HIS A 96 4.09 14.16 -6.83
N ILE A 97 4.27 15.46 -6.59
CA ILE A 97 5.58 16.03 -6.21
C ILE A 97 6.09 15.42 -4.90
N GLY A 98 5.21 15.22 -3.92
CA GLY A 98 5.54 14.49 -2.70
C GLY A 98 5.95 13.05 -2.97
N HIS A 99 5.29 12.37 -3.92
CA HIS A 99 5.57 10.98 -4.28
C HIS A 99 6.95 10.86 -4.94
N ILE A 100 7.29 11.75 -5.88
CA ILE A 100 8.65 11.86 -6.44
C ILE A 100 9.68 12.08 -5.32
N PHE A 101 9.39 12.95 -4.35
CA PHE A 101 10.27 13.15 -3.19
C PHE A 101 10.47 11.88 -2.35
N PHE A 102 9.42 11.06 -2.20
CA PHE A 102 9.47 9.81 -1.44
C PHE A 102 10.21 8.69 -2.19
N ASP A 103 9.89 8.43 -3.47
CA ASP A 103 10.64 7.51 -4.35
C ASP A 103 12.13 7.88 -4.39
N TYR A 104 12.44 9.16 -4.59
CA TYR A 104 13.80 9.64 -4.72
C TYR A 104 14.59 9.44 -3.42
N LEU A 105 13.98 9.77 -2.27
CA LEU A 105 14.59 9.53 -0.96
C LEU A 105 14.79 8.04 -0.68
N LEU A 106 13.75 7.22 -0.89
CA LEU A 106 13.79 5.79 -0.59
C LEU A 106 14.86 5.08 -1.42
N ARG A 107 14.92 5.36 -2.73
CA ARG A 107 15.96 4.82 -3.61
C ARG A 107 17.37 5.21 -3.19
N ILE A 108 17.64 6.48 -2.84
CA ILE A 108 18.99 6.88 -2.43
C ILE A 108 19.34 6.21 -1.09
N LEU A 109 18.41 6.14 -0.14
CA LEU A 109 18.62 5.44 1.12
C LEU A 109 18.98 3.95 0.89
N GLU A 110 18.28 3.29 -0.03
CA GLU A 110 18.54 1.90 -0.40
C GLU A 110 19.92 1.72 -1.06
N VAL A 111 20.29 2.59 -2.01
CA VAL A 111 21.56 2.51 -2.76
C VAL A 111 22.78 2.90 -1.91
N GLU A 112 22.68 3.96 -1.12
CA GLU A 112 23.80 4.59 -0.39
C GLU A 112 23.96 4.09 1.06
N LYS A 113 22.96 3.40 1.62
CA LYS A 113 22.97 2.90 3.00
C LYS A 113 22.51 1.45 3.13
N LEU A 114 21.29 1.13 2.71
CA LEU A 114 20.67 -0.14 3.10
C LEU A 114 21.23 -1.35 2.34
N TYR A 115 21.67 -1.20 1.09
CA TYR A 115 22.30 -2.29 0.33
C TYR A 115 23.56 -2.80 1.03
N ASP A 116 24.54 -1.91 1.24
CA ASP A 116 25.85 -2.27 1.77
C ASP A 116 25.70 -2.84 3.20
N SER A 117 24.76 -2.27 3.97
CA SER A 117 24.34 -2.79 5.28
C SER A 117 23.74 -4.20 5.20
N ALA A 118 22.95 -4.50 4.16
CA ALA A 118 22.32 -5.80 3.96
C ALA A 118 23.35 -6.86 3.52
N VAL A 119 24.35 -6.48 2.72
CA VAL A 119 25.48 -7.36 2.39
C VAL A 119 26.30 -7.69 3.63
N GLU A 120 26.74 -6.68 4.40
CA GLU A 120 27.52 -6.90 5.63
C GLU A 120 26.73 -7.73 6.66
N LEU A 121 25.42 -7.50 6.81
CA LEU A 121 24.56 -8.31 7.66
C LEU A 121 24.46 -9.75 7.17
N THR A 122 24.29 -9.97 5.86
CA THR A 122 24.19 -11.31 5.28
C THR A 122 25.47 -12.10 5.54
N ASP A 123 26.62 -11.49 5.28
CA ASP A 123 27.93 -12.12 5.51
C ASP A 123 28.16 -12.42 7.00
N ARG A 124 27.89 -11.47 7.90
CA ARG A 124 28.06 -11.71 9.35
C ARG A 124 27.07 -12.76 9.89
N MET A 125 25.85 -12.83 9.36
CA MET A 125 24.88 -13.87 9.73
C MET A 125 25.23 -15.26 9.19
N ILE A 126 25.91 -15.36 8.04
CA ILE A 126 26.52 -16.61 7.57
C ILE A 126 27.62 -17.05 8.54
N GLU A 127 28.55 -16.16 8.90
CA GLU A 127 29.63 -16.46 9.85
C GLU A 127 29.09 -16.93 11.20
N LEU A 128 28.12 -16.22 11.78
CA LEU A 128 27.50 -16.57 13.06
C LEU A 128 26.72 -17.91 12.98
N SER A 129 26.05 -18.19 11.86
CA SER A 129 25.38 -19.48 11.65
C SER A 129 26.39 -20.64 11.53
N ILE A 130 27.55 -20.37 10.93
CA ILE A 130 28.70 -21.30 10.87
C ILE A 130 29.32 -21.52 12.26
N GLU A 131 29.44 -20.47 13.08
CA GLU A 131 29.89 -20.56 14.47
C GLU A 131 28.91 -21.43 15.30
N GLN A 132 27.60 -21.17 15.22
CA GLN A 132 26.57 -21.98 15.87
C GLN A 132 26.56 -23.46 15.39
N PHE A 133 26.78 -23.72 14.09
CA PHE A 133 26.90 -25.09 13.55
C PHE A 133 28.12 -25.85 14.12
N ARG A 134 29.18 -25.13 14.49
CA ARG A 134 30.39 -25.69 15.13
C ARG A 134 30.23 -25.83 16.66
N GLU A 135 29.42 -24.99 17.29
CA GLU A 135 29.06 -25.05 18.72
C GLU A 135 28.07 -26.18 19.04
N ALA A 136 27.19 -26.52 18.09
CA ALA A 136 26.09 -27.48 18.30
C ALA A 136 26.55 -28.94 18.46
N HIS A 137 26.02 -29.60 19.50
CA HIS A 137 26.22 -31.01 19.81
C HIS A 137 24.98 -31.87 19.50
N THR A 138 23.76 -31.33 19.55
CA THR A 138 22.54 -32.08 19.14
C THR A 138 22.29 -31.96 17.63
N GLU A 139 21.79 -33.05 17.04
CA GLU A 139 21.48 -33.13 15.61
C GLU A 139 20.42 -32.11 15.17
N ASN A 140 19.44 -31.80 16.03
CA ASN A 140 18.41 -30.80 15.72
C ASN A 140 18.99 -29.37 15.65
N VAL A 141 19.85 -29.00 16.61
CA VAL A 141 20.46 -27.66 16.65
C VAL A 141 21.48 -27.52 15.52
N LYS A 142 22.24 -28.57 15.24
CA LYS A 142 23.21 -28.60 14.16
C LYS A 142 22.55 -28.50 12.78
N GLU A 143 21.46 -29.24 12.54
CA GLU A 143 20.70 -29.10 11.29
C GLU A 143 19.99 -27.75 11.20
N ALA A 144 19.45 -27.21 12.30
CA ALA A 144 18.87 -25.87 12.30
C ALA A 144 19.90 -24.77 11.99
N ALA A 145 21.12 -24.87 12.54
CA ALA A 145 22.22 -23.98 12.19
C ALA A 145 22.67 -24.15 10.73
N ARG A 146 22.72 -25.39 10.20
CA ARG A 146 23.01 -25.66 8.78
C ARG A 146 21.96 -25.02 7.86
N LEU A 147 20.67 -25.17 8.15
CA LEU A 147 19.61 -24.56 7.36
C LEU A 147 19.61 -23.02 7.48
N ASN A 148 20.04 -22.45 8.61
CA ASN A 148 20.30 -21.01 8.72
C ASN A 148 21.44 -20.55 7.80
N ILE A 149 22.54 -21.30 7.66
CA ILE A 149 23.60 -21.02 6.67
C ILE A 149 22.98 -20.98 5.27
N GLY A 150 22.13 -21.96 4.93
CA GLY A 150 21.42 -22.02 3.64
C GLY A 150 20.51 -20.80 3.42
N PHE A 151 19.74 -20.41 4.43
CA PHE A 151 18.85 -19.25 4.39
C PHE A 151 19.59 -17.93 4.09
N PHE A 152 20.74 -17.70 4.73
CA PHE A 152 21.55 -16.51 4.43
C PHE A 152 22.35 -16.67 3.13
N ALA A 153 22.73 -17.88 2.72
CA ALA A 153 23.38 -18.15 1.44
C ALA A 153 22.48 -17.85 0.23
N VAL A 154 21.17 -18.15 0.29
CA VAL A 154 20.22 -17.78 -0.78
C VAL A 154 20.16 -16.25 -0.96
N ALA A 155 20.18 -15.49 0.12
CA ALA A 155 20.29 -14.03 0.06
C ALA A 155 21.65 -13.57 -0.48
N LYS A 156 22.75 -14.19 -0.02
CA LYS A 156 24.11 -13.88 -0.51
C LYS A 156 24.25 -14.10 -2.01
N ARG A 157 23.66 -15.17 -2.57
CA ARG A 157 23.68 -15.43 -4.03
C ARG A 157 22.82 -14.47 -4.87
N GLN A 158 22.03 -13.58 -4.24
CA GLN A 158 21.48 -12.41 -4.93
C GLN A 158 22.53 -11.30 -5.07
N PHE A 159 23.43 -11.14 -4.10
CA PHE A 159 24.49 -10.12 -4.11
C PHE A 159 25.79 -10.58 -4.79
N ASP A 160 26.06 -11.89 -4.79
CA ASP A 160 27.28 -12.53 -5.28
C ASP A 160 26.94 -13.91 -5.86
N THR A 161 26.73 -13.99 -7.18
CA THR A 161 26.21 -15.21 -7.85
C THR A 161 27.13 -16.41 -7.73
N GLU A 162 28.44 -16.17 -7.57
CA GLU A 162 29.51 -17.16 -7.47
C GLU A 162 29.73 -17.67 -6.04
N TYR A 163 29.03 -17.11 -5.05
CA TYR A 163 29.13 -17.53 -3.66
C TYR A 163 28.70 -18.99 -3.48
N GLN A 164 29.57 -19.82 -2.89
CA GLN A 164 29.33 -21.22 -2.59
C GLN A 164 28.91 -21.41 -1.13
N ALA A 165 27.75 -22.02 -0.91
CA ALA A 165 27.17 -22.23 0.42
C ALA A 165 27.93 -23.26 1.26
N GLY A 166 28.59 -24.23 0.62
CA GLY A 166 29.28 -25.33 1.30
C GLY A 166 28.29 -26.24 2.07
N TYR A 167 28.75 -26.87 3.16
CA TYR A 167 27.95 -27.60 4.16
C TYR A 167 26.85 -28.55 3.62
N GLU A 168 27.05 -29.15 2.45
CA GLU A 168 26.05 -29.98 1.75
C GLU A 168 24.72 -29.22 1.50
N LEU A 169 24.80 -27.91 1.21
CA LEU A 169 23.66 -27.01 0.94
C LEU A 169 23.56 -26.56 -0.52
N GLU A 170 24.62 -26.69 -1.32
CA GLU A 170 24.73 -26.04 -2.64
C GLU A 170 23.57 -26.38 -3.58
N GLU A 171 23.14 -27.64 -3.62
CA GLU A 171 21.99 -28.07 -4.43
C GLU A 171 20.67 -27.39 -3.99
N LEU A 172 20.43 -27.28 -2.68
CA LEU A 172 19.23 -26.62 -2.14
C LEU A 172 19.27 -25.11 -2.39
N VAL A 173 20.44 -24.49 -2.22
CA VAL A 173 20.63 -23.04 -2.43
C VAL A 173 20.53 -22.67 -3.91
N GLU A 174 21.07 -23.49 -4.81
CA GLU A 174 20.89 -23.32 -6.26
C GLU A 174 19.41 -23.45 -6.65
N GLN A 175 18.69 -24.45 -6.14
CA GLN A 175 17.26 -24.66 -6.46
C GLN A 175 16.37 -23.52 -5.91
N GLU A 176 16.62 -23.02 -4.69
CA GLU A 176 15.97 -21.79 -4.17
C GLU A 176 16.27 -20.59 -5.08
N CYS A 177 17.52 -20.42 -5.53
CA CYS A 177 17.90 -19.34 -6.46
C CYS A 177 17.27 -19.51 -7.85
N GLU A 178 17.13 -20.73 -8.37
CA GLU A 178 16.39 -21.02 -9.59
C GLU A 178 14.89 -20.71 -9.42
N ASN A 179 14.28 -21.05 -8.29
CA ASN A 179 12.89 -20.73 -8.01
C ASN A 179 12.67 -19.20 -7.96
N ILE A 180 13.53 -18.48 -7.23
CA ILE A 180 13.58 -17.00 -7.22
C ILE A 180 13.70 -16.44 -8.64
N LYS A 181 14.64 -16.94 -9.45
CA LYS A 181 14.94 -16.46 -10.81
C LYS A 181 13.85 -16.80 -11.84
N ASN A 182 13.14 -17.91 -11.66
CA ASN A 182 12.12 -18.37 -12.61
C ASN A 182 10.73 -17.77 -12.35
N HIS A 183 10.47 -17.21 -11.16
CA HIS A 183 9.25 -16.48 -10.82
C HIS A 183 7.91 -17.23 -11.06
N LYS A 184 7.91 -18.58 -11.07
CA LYS A 184 6.79 -19.42 -11.54
C LYS A 184 5.49 -19.32 -10.75
N GLY A 185 5.51 -18.67 -9.58
CA GLY A 185 4.42 -18.67 -8.62
C GLY A 185 4.73 -19.60 -7.46
N LEU A 186 3.76 -20.44 -7.09
CA LEU A 186 3.82 -21.32 -5.92
C LEU A 186 4.67 -22.57 -6.17
N GLU A 187 5.91 -22.56 -5.70
CA GLU A 187 6.82 -23.72 -5.70
C GLU A 187 7.22 -24.08 -4.24
N PHE A 188 7.89 -25.21 -4.04
CA PHE A 188 8.33 -25.66 -2.72
C PHE A 188 9.53 -24.84 -2.20
N ARG A 189 9.74 -24.81 -0.88
CA ARG A 189 10.93 -24.25 -0.22
C ARG A 189 11.92 -25.37 0.06
N GLU A 190 12.94 -25.51 -0.76
CA GLU A 190 13.91 -26.61 -0.69
C GLU A 190 14.71 -26.64 0.61
N LEU A 191 14.92 -25.48 1.26
CA LEU A 191 15.49 -25.41 2.62
C LEU A 191 14.58 -26.00 3.71
N LEU A 192 13.36 -26.45 3.38
CA LEU A 192 12.53 -27.31 4.24
C LEU A 192 12.76 -28.81 3.97
N ALA A 193 13.98 -29.21 3.59
CA ALA A 193 14.40 -30.57 3.22
C ALA A 193 14.00 -31.72 4.18
N TYR A 194 13.60 -31.41 5.43
CA TYR A 194 13.04 -32.39 6.36
C TYR A 194 11.55 -32.76 6.07
N ILE A 195 10.87 -32.04 5.17
CA ILE A 195 9.50 -32.31 4.73
C ILE A 195 9.54 -33.32 3.57
N LYS A 196 9.08 -34.54 3.82
CA LYS A 196 9.14 -35.64 2.84
C LYS A 196 7.82 -35.77 2.10
N ASN A 197 7.89 -35.80 0.76
CA ASN A 197 6.74 -35.79 -0.15
C ASN A 197 5.88 -34.51 0.00
N PRO A 198 6.43 -33.31 -0.25
CA PRO A 198 5.68 -32.07 -0.15
C PRO A 198 4.47 -32.06 -1.11
N SER A 199 3.37 -31.47 -0.67
CA SER A 199 2.13 -31.37 -1.45
C SER A 199 1.38 -30.11 -1.06
N ILE A 200 1.01 -29.28 -2.02
CA ILE A 200 0.29 -28.01 -1.78
C ILE A 200 -1.01 -28.19 -0.97
N TYR A 201 -1.61 -29.39 -0.97
CA TYR A 201 -2.83 -29.71 -0.22
C TYR A 201 -2.59 -30.26 1.20
N GLN A 202 -1.38 -30.74 1.51
CA GLN A 202 -1.04 -31.37 2.81
C GLN A 202 0.02 -30.57 3.60
N THR A 203 0.89 -29.87 2.88
CA THR A 203 1.95 -29.00 3.40
C THR A 203 1.90 -27.62 2.72
N PRO A 204 0.73 -26.93 2.57
CA PRO A 204 0.64 -25.60 1.94
C PRO A 204 1.62 -24.60 2.56
N TYR A 205 1.82 -24.69 3.88
CA TYR A 205 2.73 -23.87 4.67
C TYR A 205 4.21 -23.97 4.26
N ALA A 206 4.59 -24.93 3.41
CA ALA A 206 5.94 -25.21 2.94
C ALA A 206 6.21 -24.73 1.50
N TYR A 207 5.23 -24.07 0.87
CA TYR A 207 5.35 -23.47 -0.45
C TYR A 207 5.50 -21.95 -0.33
N GLU A 208 6.21 -21.34 -1.28
CA GLU A 208 6.44 -19.90 -1.38
C GLU A 208 6.01 -19.40 -2.77
N ASP A 209 5.55 -18.16 -2.86
CA ASP A 209 5.18 -17.52 -4.12
C ASP A 209 6.38 -16.75 -4.69
N TYR A 210 7.16 -17.43 -5.53
CA TYR A 210 8.34 -16.86 -6.17
C TYR A 210 8.00 -15.79 -7.22
N SER A 211 6.72 -15.63 -7.61
CA SER A 211 6.30 -14.51 -8.46
C SER A 211 6.38 -13.15 -7.74
N GLN A 212 6.54 -13.13 -6.42
CA GLN A 212 6.80 -11.89 -5.66
C GLN A 212 8.21 -11.34 -5.85
N TYR A 213 9.16 -12.17 -6.29
CA TYR A 213 10.57 -11.80 -6.41
C TYR A 213 10.90 -11.08 -7.72
N ILE A 214 9.91 -10.88 -8.61
CA ILE A 214 10.03 -10.05 -9.81
C ILE A 214 10.26 -8.59 -9.38
N PRO A 215 11.41 -7.96 -9.71
CA PRO A 215 11.64 -6.55 -9.45
C PRO A 215 10.63 -5.67 -10.21
N ARG A 216 10.16 -4.60 -9.55
CA ARG A 216 9.08 -3.71 -10.03
C ARG A 216 9.42 -2.26 -9.65
N GLY A 217 8.75 -1.29 -10.27
CA GLY A 217 8.96 0.13 -9.94
C GLY A 217 10.41 0.57 -10.05
N HIS A 218 10.94 1.31 -9.07
CA HIS A 218 12.33 1.76 -9.12
C HIS A 218 13.37 0.65 -8.98
N TYR A 219 12.98 -0.54 -8.53
CA TYR A 219 13.90 -1.68 -8.40
C TYR A 219 14.38 -2.26 -9.74
N THR A 220 13.73 -1.92 -10.85
CA THR A 220 14.17 -2.30 -12.21
C THR A 220 15.19 -1.33 -12.83
N ARG A 221 15.64 -0.30 -12.08
CA ARG A 221 16.55 0.74 -12.60
C ARG A 221 18.01 0.31 -12.74
N ASN A 222 18.45 -0.71 -12.01
CA ASN A 222 19.80 -1.30 -12.13
C ASN A 222 19.91 -2.61 -11.32
N GLU A 223 20.96 -3.38 -11.59
CA GLU A 223 21.26 -4.64 -10.92
C GLU A 223 21.44 -4.52 -9.39
N LYS A 224 22.03 -3.42 -8.88
CA LYS A 224 22.19 -3.19 -7.42
C LYS A 224 20.81 -3.17 -6.74
N LEU A 225 19.83 -2.47 -7.32
CA LEU A 225 18.47 -2.40 -6.80
C LEU A 225 17.66 -3.68 -7.03
N GLU A 226 17.83 -4.37 -8.16
CA GLU A 226 17.19 -5.68 -8.38
C GLU A 226 17.64 -6.72 -7.36
N ASN A 227 18.94 -6.76 -7.07
CA ASN A 227 19.53 -7.77 -6.20
C ASN A 227 19.20 -7.48 -4.72
N TYR A 228 19.14 -6.19 -4.35
CA TYR A 228 18.53 -5.75 -3.09
C TYR A 228 17.08 -6.20 -2.95
N PHE A 229 16.26 -5.97 -3.98
CA PHE A 229 14.85 -6.37 -3.99
C PHE A 229 14.70 -7.87 -3.76
N LYS A 230 15.45 -8.72 -4.49
CA LYS A 230 15.40 -10.19 -4.35
C LYS A 230 15.78 -10.64 -2.93
N ALA A 231 16.89 -10.12 -2.37
CA ALA A 231 17.37 -10.48 -1.03
C ALA A 231 16.44 -9.98 0.10
N MET A 232 15.93 -8.75 0.00
CA MET A 232 15.01 -8.19 0.99
C MET A 232 13.62 -8.81 0.89
N MET A 233 13.18 -9.19 -0.31
CA MET A 233 11.96 -9.97 -0.50
C MET A 233 12.09 -11.34 0.17
N TRP A 234 13.23 -12.03 0.00
CA TRP A 234 13.53 -13.28 0.72
C TRP A 234 13.42 -13.12 2.25
N TYR A 235 14.11 -12.15 2.84
CA TYR A 235 14.04 -11.88 4.30
C TYR A 235 12.66 -11.42 4.80
N GLY A 236 11.85 -10.81 3.93
CA GLY A 236 10.49 -10.37 4.24
C GLY A 236 9.41 -11.45 4.05
N ARG A 237 9.62 -12.39 3.12
CA ARG A 237 8.62 -13.39 2.70
C ARG A 237 8.78 -14.76 3.35
N ILE A 238 10.00 -15.21 3.60
CA ILE A 238 10.25 -16.51 4.21
C ILE A 238 9.91 -16.50 5.69
N ASP A 239 9.02 -17.41 6.10
CA ASP A 239 8.55 -17.54 7.48
C ASP A 239 8.97 -18.84 8.17
N PHE A 240 8.99 -18.74 9.50
CA PHE A 240 9.31 -19.81 10.44
C PHE A 240 8.10 -19.97 11.36
N LYS A 241 7.12 -20.76 10.93
CA LYS A 241 5.81 -20.93 11.59
C LYS A 241 5.95 -21.72 12.89
N LEU A 242 5.33 -21.23 13.97
CA LEU A 242 5.35 -21.85 15.30
C LEU A 242 4.61 -23.19 15.34
N ARG A 243 3.43 -23.23 14.69
CA ARG A 243 2.56 -24.40 14.57
C ARG A 243 1.82 -24.36 13.23
N PRO A 244 2.39 -24.93 12.15
CA PRO A 244 1.82 -24.81 10.80
C PRO A 244 0.55 -25.65 10.56
N ALA A 245 0.21 -26.60 11.43
CA ALA A 245 -1.11 -27.24 11.55
C ALA A 245 -1.27 -27.91 12.93
N LEU A 246 -2.49 -28.37 13.25
CA LEU A 246 -2.85 -29.04 14.51
C LEU A 246 -2.32 -30.48 14.70
N GLU A 247 -1.83 -31.14 13.65
CA GLU A 247 -1.47 -32.57 13.67
C GLU A 247 0.00 -32.81 13.30
N GLU A 248 0.53 -34.00 13.62
CA GLU A 248 1.85 -34.43 13.16
C GLU A 248 1.81 -34.84 11.67
N PRO A 249 2.85 -34.58 10.86
CA PRO A 249 4.18 -34.09 11.25
C PRO A 249 4.31 -32.56 11.36
N ALA A 250 3.21 -31.80 11.19
CA ALA A 250 3.28 -30.34 11.14
C ALA A 250 3.72 -29.71 12.48
N ILE A 251 3.34 -30.29 13.62
CA ILE A 251 3.85 -29.89 14.95
C ILE A 251 5.38 -30.03 15.00
N THR A 252 5.92 -31.18 14.57
CA THR A 252 7.37 -31.42 14.49
C THR A 252 8.06 -30.44 13.54
N TYR A 253 7.45 -30.10 12.41
CA TYR A 253 7.98 -29.09 11.49
C TYR A 253 7.97 -27.68 12.11
N GLY A 254 6.93 -27.32 12.86
CA GLY A 254 6.84 -26.06 13.60
C GLY A 254 7.93 -25.91 14.67
N LYS A 255 8.27 -27.00 15.38
CA LYS A 255 9.44 -27.05 16.27
C LYS A 255 10.75 -26.77 15.52
N LYS A 256 10.96 -27.40 14.35
CA LYS A 256 12.18 -27.20 13.53
C LYS A 256 12.28 -25.79 12.95
N MET A 257 11.16 -25.18 12.55
CA MET A 257 11.09 -23.78 12.13
C MET A 257 11.41 -22.83 13.30
N THR A 258 10.80 -23.07 14.47
CA THR A 258 11.02 -22.25 15.67
C THR A 258 12.47 -22.30 16.14
N LEU A 259 13.12 -23.47 16.08
CA LEU A 259 14.53 -23.63 16.45
C LEU A 259 15.49 -22.83 15.54
N GLN A 260 15.27 -22.86 14.21
CA GLN A 260 15.99 -22.03 13.25
C GLN A 260 15.88 -20.53 13.59
N ALA A 261 14.64 -20.05 13.81
CA ALA A 261 14.36 -18.66 14.18
C ALA A 261 14.98 -18.25 15.52
N ILE A 262 14.96 -19.13 16.53
CA ILE A 262 15.64 -18.89 17.82
C ILE A 262 17.15 -18.74 17.61
N LEU A 263 17.79 -19.60 16.78
CA LEU A 263 19.21 -19.50 16.49
C LEU A 263 19.58 -18.21 15.74
N MET A 264 18.78 -17.76 14.77
CA MET A 264 18.99 -16.46 14.11
C MET A 264 18.97 -15.30 15.10
N VAL A 265 18.10 -15.35 16.11
CA VAL A 265 17.99 -14.29 17.12
C VAL A 265 19.06 -14.42 18.22
N ASP A 266 19.51 -15.62 18.55
CA ASP A 266 20.69 -15.84 19.42
C ASP A 266 21.97 -15.33 18.75
N ALA A 267 22.14 -15.52 17.44
CA ALA A 267 23.25 -14.95 16.67
C ALA A 267 23.27 -13.41 16.75
N LEU A 268 22.14 -12.75 16.48
CA LEU A 268 22.01 -11.30 16.68
C LEU A 268 22.22 -10.86 18.14
N LEU A 269 21.85 -11.68 19.13
CA LEU A 269 22.08 -11.37 20.55
C LEU A 269 23.53 -11.49 20.99
N ARG A 270 24.35 -12.28 20.29
CA ARG A 270 25.77 -12.48 20.59
C ARG A 270 26.70 -11.48 19.89
N ASP A 271 26.25 -10.86 18.78
CA ASP A 271 27.05 -9.94 17.98
C ASP A 271 26.40 -8.55 17.86
N GLU A 272 27.01 -7.56 18.51
CA GLU A 272 26.52 -6.18 18.54
C GLU A 272 26.55 -5.51 17.15
N ASN A 273 27.46 -5.90 16.26
CA ASN A 273 27.51 -5.34 14.90
C ASN A 273 26.38 -5.90 14.04
N ALA A 274 26.15 -7.23 14.06
CA ALA A 274 25.02 -7.85 13.37
C ALA A 274 23.67 -7.27 13.84
N PHE A 275 23.49 -7.05 15.14
CA PHE A 275 22.27 -6.42 15.65
C PHE A 275 22.14 -4.95 15.23
N LYS A 276 23.24 -4.19 15.20
CA LYS A 276 23.27 -2.81 14.69
C LYS A 276 22.93 -2.75 13.20
N LEU A 277 23.52 -3.60 12.37
CA LEU A 277 23.24 -3.70 10.93
C LEU A 277 21.78 -4.06 10.68
N TRP A 278 21.25 -5.07 11.39
CA TRP A 278 19.84 -5.44 11.32
C TRP A 278 18.92 -4.26 11.67
N LYS A 279 19.22 -3.50 12.73
CA LYS A 279 18.45 -2.30 13.08
C LYS A 279 18.56 -1.17 12.05
N MET A 280 19.74 -0.96 11.47
CA MET A 280 19.97 0.05 10.44
C MET A 280 19.12 -0.20 9.17
N ILE A 281 18.69 -1.44 8.91
CA ILE A 281 17.75 -1.78 7.82
C ILE A 281 16.29 -1.81 8.32
N TYR A 282 16.06 -2.28 9.55
CA TYR A 282 14.72 -2.48 10.09
C TYR A 282 14.02 -1.20 10.56
N GLU A 283 14.71 -0.31 11.29
CA GLU A 283 14.09 0.91 11.85
C GLU A 283 13.66 1.93 10.76
N PRO A 284 14.44 2.20 9.68
CA PRO A 284 13.98 3.09 8.62
C PRO A 284 12.74 2.53 7.91
N THR A 285 12.75 1.25 7.57
CA THR A 285 11.63 0.59 6.86
C THR A 285 10.39 0.47 7.75
N VAL A 286 10.54 0.48 9.07
CA VAL A 286 9.45 0.69 10.05
C VAL A 286 8.88 2.11 9.98
N TYR A 287 9.72 3.13 9.85
CA TYR A 287 9.28 4.53 9.73
C TYR A 287 8.59 4.82 8.39
N PHE A 288 9.10 4.29 7.28
CA PHE A 288 8.54 4.53 5.94
C PHE A 288 7.22 3.78 5.69
N VAL A 289 7.16 2.47 5.99
CA VAL A 289 6.04 1.61 5.57
C VAL A 289 5.24 1.03 6.74
N GLY A 290 5.81 1.03 7.95
CA GLY A 290 5.15 0.58 9.18
C GLY A 290 5.76 -0.69 9.78
N LYS A 291 5.20 -1.14 10.91
CA LYS A 291 5.69 -2.33 11.63
C LYS A 291 5.15 -3.62 10.99
N THR A 292 5.88 -4.72 11.16
CA THR A 292 5.37 -6.05 10.80
C THR A 292 4.37 -6.55 11.87
N ASP A 293 3.31 -7.19 11.40
CA ASP A 293 2.30 -7.87 12.21
C ASP A 293 2.66 -9.34 12.51
N ASP A 294 3.66 -9.91 11.81
CA ASP A 294 4.32 -11.16 12.18
C ASP A 294 5.21 -10.97 13.42
N LEU A 295 5.78 -12.04 13.98
CA LEU A 295 6.77 -11.95 15.05
C LEU A 295 8.16 -11.66 14.46
N TYR A 296 8.95 -10.84 15.15
CA TYR A 296 10.31 -10.48 14.72
C TYR A 296 11.31 -10.57 15.89
N VAL A 297 12.53 -10.10 15.63
CA VAL A 297 13.70 -10.21 16.52
C VAL A 297 13.39 -9.80 17.96
N ASP A 298 12.80 -8.62 18.24
CA ASP A 298 12.59 -8.19 19.63
C ASP A 298 11.58 -9.05 20.42
N ASP A 299 10.55 -9.61 19.75
CA ASP A 299 9.63 -10.57 20.41
C ASP A 299 10.37 -11.83 20.85
N TYR A 300 11.24 -12.34 19.98
CA TYR A 300 12.05 -13.53 20.22
C TYR A 300 13.16 -13.25 21.24
N ILE A 301 13.82 -12.08 21.19
CA ILE A 301 14.81 -11.64 22.19
C ILE A 301 14.21 -11.68 23.59
N LYS A 302 12.98 -11.18 23.75
CA LYS A 302 12.28 -11.18 25.04
C LYS A 302 12.04 -12.60 25.54
N LEU A 303 11.43 -13.45 24.73
CA LEU A 303 11.12 -14.83 25.12
C LEU A 303 12.40 -15.68 25.34
N ILE A 304 13.46 -15.46 24.56
CA ILE A 304 14.76 -16.11 24.75
C ILE A 304 15.32 -15.77 26.13
N LYS A 305 15.36 -14.49 26.51
CA LYS A 305 15.91 -14.01 27.79
C LYS A 305 15.07 -14.40 29.01
N GLU A 306 13.79 -14.73 28.83
CA GLU A 306 12.89 -15.15 29.90
C GLU A 306 12.88 -16.68 30.14
N ILE A 307 13.15 -17.50 29.11
CA ILE A 307 12.98 -18.98 29.14
C ILE A 307 14.32 -19.73 29.14
N PHE A 308 15.30 -19.22 28.40
CA PHE A 308 16.59 -19.89 28.20
C PHE A 308 17.72 -19.22 29.01
N PRO A 309 18.63 -20.00 29.61
CA PRO A 309 19.71 -19.45 30.42
C PRO A 309 20.73 -18.66 29.56
N PRO A 310 21.24 -17.53 30.07
CA PRO A 310 22.31 -16.79 29.42
C PRO A 310 23.61 -17.60 29.44
N ASN A 311 24.47 -17.38 28.46
CA ASN A 311 25.85 -17.88 28.38
C ASN A 311 26.03 -19.42 28.35
N GLU A 312 24.96 -20.21 28.23
CA GLU A 312 25.01 -21.63 27.87
C GLU A 312 25.01 -21.85 26.33
N SER A 313 25.46 -23.02 25.88
CA SER A 313 25.50 -23.45 24.46
C SER A 313 24.16 -23.30 23.73
N VAL A 314 24.18 -23.11 22.42
CA VAL A 314 23.03 -23.25 21.51
C VAL A 314 22.20 -24.52 21.74
N ASP A 315 22.81 -25.60 22.24
CA ASP A 315 22.12 -26.86 22.56
C ASP A 315 20.95 -26.69 23.56
N LYS A 316 20.98 -25.64 24.39
CA LYS A 316 19.90 -25.30 25.33
C LYS A 316 18.54 -25.08 24.66
N TYR A 317 18.51 -24.78 23.37
CA TYR A 317 17.29 -24.48 22.61
C TYR A 317 16.51 -25.72 22.14
N ASP A 318 17.12 -26.92 22.18
CA ASP A 318 16.47 -28.20 21.83
C ASP A 318 15.90 -28.95 23.06
N ILE A 319 16.02 -28.36 24.26
CA ILE A 319 15.35 -28.83 25.48
C ILE A 319 13.84 -28.78 25.25
N GLN A 320 13.21 -29.94 25.08
CA GLN A 320 11.86 -30.07 24.53
C GLN A 320 10.79 -29.35 25.36
N GLU A 321 10.91 -29.35 26.68
CA GLU A 321 10.02 -28.64 27.59
C GLU A 321 10.10 -27.13 27.39
N LYS A 322 11.31 -26.58 27.22
CA LYS A 322 11.55 -25.14 27.02
C LYS A 322 11.19 -24.67 25.62
N LEU A 323 11.45 -25.49 24.60
CA LEU A 323 11.01 -25.21 23.23
C LEU A 323 9.48 -25.24 23.13
N ALA A 324 8.82 -26.18 23.82
CA ALA A 324 7.36 -26.20 23.94
C ALA A 324 6.82 -25.00 24.72
N GLU A 325 7.47 -24.58 25.83
CA GLU A 325 7.10 -23.36 26.55
C GLU A 325 7.24 -22.13 25.64
N PHE A 326 8.36 -22.00 24.93
CA PHE A 326 8.61 -20.90 23.99
C PHE A 326 7.51 -20.83 22.92
N ILE A 327 7.19 -21.95 22.26
CA ILE A 327 6.12 -22.02 21.25
C ILE A 327 4.77 -21.63 21.86
N ASN A 328 4.41 -22.19 23.02
CA ASN A 328 3.16 -21.88 23.70
C ASN A 328 3.03 -20.39 24.05
N ARG A 329 4.11 -19.77 24.54
CA ARG A 329 4.15 -18.34 24.90
C ARG A 329 4.17 -17.44 23.66
N ALA A 330 4.90 -17.81 22.61
CA ALA A 330 4.95 -17.09 21.34
C ALA A 330 3.59 -17.11 20.60
N ILE A 331 2.84 -18.23 20.69
CA ILE A 331 1.48 -18.31 20.13
C ILE A 331 0.52 -17.30 20.80
N GLN A 332 0.72 -16.93 22.07
CA GLN A 332 -0.08 -15.90 22.77
C GLN A 332 0.27 -14.45 22.40
N LEU A 333 1.34 -14.22 21.63
CA LEU A 333 1.64 -12.90 21.09
C LEU A 333 0.65 -12.53 19.95
N ARG A 334 0.85 -11.38 19.31
CA ARG A 334 0.00 -10.96 18.17
C ARG A 334 -0.04 -12.02 17.07
N ALA A 335 -1.10 -11.99 16.28
CA ALA A 335 -1.21 -12.75 15.05
C ALA A 335 -1.02 -11.79 13.87
N PRO A 336 -0.51 -12.26 12.71
CA PRO A 336 -0.61 -11.48 11.50
C PRO A 336 -2.08 -11.19 11.19
N LYS A 337 -2.39 -9.94 10.88
CA LYS A 337 -3.68 -9.53 10.33
C LYS A 337 -3.75 -9.84 8.84
N ILE A 338 -2.63 -9.80 8.10
CA ILE A 338 -2.59 -10.00 6.64
C ILE A 338 -1.93 -11.35 6.29
N LEU A 339 -2.69 -12.20 5.59
CA LEU A 339 -2.25 -13.43 4.94
C LEU A 339 -1.31 -13.09 3.78
N SER A 340 -0.05 -13.50 3.91
CA SER A 340 1.04 -13.13 2.97
C SER A 340 1.66 -14.33 2.25
N GLY A 341 1.03 -15.51 2.31
CA GLY A 341 1.45 -16.76 1.68
C GLY A 341 0.43 -17.88 1.94
N LEU A 342 0.73 -19.13 1.58
CA LEU A 342 -0.19 -20.25 1.81
C LEU A 342 -0.23 -20.72 3.27
N ALA A 343 -1.42 -21.13 3.71
CA ALA A 343 -1.73 -21.50 5.09
C ALA A 343 -2.91 -22.48 5.17
N PHE A 344 -3.05 -23.18 6.30
CA PHE A 344 -4.29 -23.86 6.67
C PHE A 344 -5.20 -22.91 7.45
N ALA A 345 -6.50 -22.90 7.14
CA ALA A 345 -7.51 -22.25 7.97
C ALA A 345 -7.92 -23.19 9.12
N GLU A 346 -7.38 -22.97 10.32
CA GLU A 346 -7.79 -23.71 11.54
C GLU A 346 -9.12 -23.09 12.02
N ASP A 347 -10.20 -23.88 12.08
CA ASP A 347 -11.57 -23.40 12.35
C ASP A 347 -12.01 -22.19 11.48
N GLY A 348 -11.55 -22.16 10.23
CA GLY A 348 -11.79 -21.06 9.30
C GLY A 348 -10.85 -19.86 9.46
N ASP A 349 -9.92 -19.88 10.42
CA ASP A 349 -8.96 -18.82 10.68
C ASP A 349 -7.52 -19.21 10.31
N PHE A 350 -6.95 -18.53 9.30
CA PHE A 350 -5.56 -18.74 8.90
C PHE A 350 -4.56 -18.20 9.94
N ARG A 351 -4.97 -17.26 10.79
CA ARG A 351 -4.08 -16.49 11.70
C ARG A 351 -3.48 -17.33 12.81
N VAL A 352 -3.95 -18.57 12.99
CA VAL A 352 -3.39 -19.52 13.94
C VAL A 352 -2.20 -20.26 13.33
N SER A 353 -2.32 -20.75 12.08
CA SER A 353 -1.27 -21.51 11.39
C SER A 353 -0.17 -20.62 10.77
N THR A 354 -0.48 -19.34 10.49
CA THR A 354 0.49 -18.36 9.98
C THR A 354 1.33 -17.67 11.06
N LYS A 355 1.05 -17.87 12.34
CA LYS A 355 1.88 -17.35 13.45
C LYS A 355 3.31 -17.89 13.32
N GLY A 356 4.24 -17.00 12.96
CA GLY A 356 5.65 -17.34 12.78
C GLY A 356 6.57 -16.15 12.94
N PHE A 357 7.87 -16.44 12.92
CA PHE A 357 8.94 -15.46 12.82
C PHE A 357 9.28 -15.17 11.36
N ARG A 358 9.71 -13.94 11.07
CA ARG A 358 10.32 -13.52 9.80
C ARG A 358 11.52 -12.63 10.10
N PHE A 359 12.66 -12.86 9.43
CA PHE A 359 13.90 -12.15 9.73
C PHE A 359 13.79 -10.63 9.52
N MET A 360 13.12 -10.20 8.45
CA MET A 360 12.75 -8.81 8.18
C MET A 360 11.32 -8.70 7.63
N GLY A 361 10.37 -9.39 8.28
CA GLY A 361 8.99 -9.59 7.78
C GLY A 361 8.30 -8.36 7.19
N GLN A 362 7.58 -8.57 6.09
CA GLN A 362 6.82 -7.51 5.39
C GLN A 362 5.87 -6.76 6.34
N ARG A 363 5.64 -5.48 6.04
CA ARG A 363 5.00 -4.50 6.90
C ARG A 363 3.47 -4.53 6.76
N PHE A 364 2.78 -4.29 7.87
CA PHE A 364 1.34 -4.14 7.89
C PHE A 364 0.95 -2.77 7.30
N ILE A 365 0.25 -2.78 6.16
CA ILE A 365 -0.40 -1.60 5.58
C ILE A 365 -1.92 -1.74 5.71
N PRO A 366 -2.64 -0.69 6.16
CA PRO A 366 -4.05 -0.77 6.56
C PRO A 366 -4.99 -1.10 5.40
N ASP A 367 -4.63 -0.73 4.18
CA ASP A 367 -5.46 -0.91 2.99
C ASP A 367 -5.36 -2.32 2.38
N SER A 368 -4.20 -3.01 2.45
CA SER A 368 -4.17 -4.47 2.18
C SER A 368 -5.00 -5.26 3.20
N TYR A 369 -5.14 -4.75 4.44
CA TYR A 369 -6.03 -5.32 5.44
C TYR A 369 -7.52 -5.05 5.11
N MET A 370 -7.89 -3.82 4.75
CA MET A 370 -9.24 -3.52 4.22
C MET A 370 -9.60 -4.42 3.03
N PHE A 371 -8.67 -4.56 2.08
CA PHE A 371 -8.83 -5.43 0.91
C PHE A 371 -9.06 -6.89 1.29
N GLN A 372 -8.25 -7.46 2.18
CA GLN A 372 -8.42 -8.85 2.62
C GLN A 372 -9.77 -9.07 3.33
N GLU A 373 -10.19 -8.15 4.20
CA GLU A 373 -11.47 -8.25 4.89
C GLU A 373 -12.68 -7.99 3.97
N LEU A 374 -12.44 -7.52 2.74
CA LEU A 374 -13.41 -7.27 1.66
C LEU A 374 -13.19 -8.17 0.43
N VAL A 375 -12.67 -9.39 0.61
CA VAL A 375 -12.67 -10.46 -0.42
C VAL A 375 -13.10 -11.81 0.17
N PHE A 376 -13.19 -12.82 -0.69
CA PHE A 376 -13.53 -14.20 -0.35
C PHE A 376 -12.68 -14.74 0.79
N GLY A 377 -13.36 -15.36 1.75
CA GLY A 377 -12.73 -16.03 2.87
C GLY A 377 -13.72 -16.85 3.67
N VAL A 378 -13.22 -17.36 4.79
CA VAL A 378 -13.99 -18.13 5.78
C VAL A 378 -13.81 -17.42 7.12
N LYS A 379 -14.86 -17.40 7.95
CA LYS A 379 -14.80 -16.93 9.35
C LYS A 379 -15.62 -17.88 10.22
N GLY A 380 -14.95 -18.69 11.04
CA GLY A 380 -15.58 -19.86 11.69
C GLY A 380 -16.01 -20.88 10.64
N GLU A 381 -17.18 -21.49 10.78
CA GLU A 381 -17.77 -22.38 9.77
C GLU A 381 -18.42 -21.63 8.58
N LYS A 382 -18.44 -20.28 8.60
CA LYS A 382 -19.18 -19.46 7.63
C LYS A 382 -18.27 -18.97 6.49
N ILE A 383 -18.62 -19.35 5.25
CA ILE A 383 -18.07 -18.75 4.04
C ILE A 383 -18.64 -17.33 3.90
N ILE A 384 -17.77 -16.36 3.60
CA ILE A 384 -18.15 -14.95 3.37
C ILE A 384 -17.85 -14.52 1.93
N MET A 385 -18.48 -13.42 1.50
CA MET A 385 -18.37 -12.85 0.16
C MET A 385 -18.74 -13.80 -0.99
N GLN A 386 -19.72 -14.67 -0.79
CA GLN A 386 -20.37 -15.41 -1.88
C GLN A 386 -21.25 -14.46 -2.69
N TYR A 387 -21.21 -14.53 -4.03
CA TYR A 387 -21.97 -13.64 -4.89
C TYR A 387 -23.48 -13.94 -4.86
N THR A 388 -24.31 -12.90 -4.78
CA THR A 388 -25.77 -12.99 -4.66
C THR A 388 -26.53 -12.30 -5.80
N GLY A 389 -25.84 -11.65 -6.73
CA GLY A 389 -26.44 -10.93 -7.86
C GLY A 389 -26.65 -11.77 -9.12
N ASP A 390 -26.95 -11.10 -10.24
CA ASP A 390 -27.32 -11.72 -11.53
C ASP A 390 -26.32 -11.47 -12.68
N LYS A 391 -25.21 -10.79 -12.41
CA LYS A 391 -24.20 -10.34 -13.40
C LYS A 391 -22.83 -10.97 -13.15
N LYS A 392 -21.81 -10.48 -13.85
CA LYS A 392 -20.41 -10.58 -13.45
C LYS A 392 -19.83 -9.17 -13.28
N PRO A 393 -19.85 -8.60 -12.06
CA PRO A 393 -19.19 -7.34 -11.77
C PRO A 393 -17.66 -7.55 -11.69
N PHE A 394 -16.87 -6.47 -11.62
CA PHE A 394 -15.40 -6.54 -11.73
C PHE A 394 -14.76 -7.40 -10.63
N THR A 395 -15.33 -7.40 -9.42
CA THR A 395 -14.80 -8.12 -8.26
C THR A 395 -15.16 -9.61 -8.21
N MET A 396 -16.01 -10.13 -9.11
CA MET A 396 -16.48 -11.53 -9.07
C MET A 396 -15.64 -12.48 -9.94
N GLU A 397 -15.19 -13.59 -9.33
CA GLU A 397 -14.76 -14.79 -10.08
C GLU A 397 -15.29 -16.08 -9.46
N ILE A 398 -15.21 -17.18 -10.22
CA ILE A 398 -15.64 -18.51 -9.78
C ILE A 398 -14.43 -19.29 -9.24
N ILE A 399 -14.43 -19.58 -7.93
CA ILE A 399 -13.43 -20.46 -7.31
C ILE A 399 -13.96 -21.91 -7.34
N PRO A 400 -13.16 -22.91 -7.77
CA PRO A 400 -13.55 -24.32 -7.72
C PRO A 400 -14.05 -24.75 -6.34
N ASN A 401 -15.11 -25.55 -6.31
CA ASN A 401 -15.83 -26.02 -5.10
C ASN A 401 -16.55 -24.93 -4.26
N PHE A 402 -16.25 -23.64 -4.43
CA PHE A 402 -16.87 -22.54 -3.67
C PHE A 402 -17.89 -21.71 -4.48
N GLY A 403 -17.80 -21.72 -5.81
CA GLY A 403 -18.73 -21.02 -6.70
C GLY A 403 -18.33 -19.57 -6.97
N PRO A 404 -19.27 -18.70 -7.41
CA PRO A 404 -19.01 -17.29 -7.66
C PRO A 404 -18.84 -16.53 -6.35
N VAL A 405 -17.72 -15.83 -6.20
CA VAL A 405 -17.32 -15.14 -4.96
C VAL A 405 -16.63 -13.82 -5.30
N ARG A 406 -16.50 -12.93 -4.30
CA ARG A 406 -15.69 -11.72 -4.44
C ARG A 406 -14.21 -12.08 -4.41
N ALA A 407 -13.62 -12.30 -5.58
CA ALA A 407 -12.22 -12.65 -5.65
C ALA A 407 -11.34 -11.42 -5.37
N PHE A 408 -11.62 -10.29 -6.02
CA PHE A 408 -10.77 -9.09 -5.99
C PHE A 408 -11.42 -7.92 -5.24
N PRO A 409 -10.64 -6.98 -4.70
CA PRO A 409 -11.13 -5.68 -4.26
C PRO A 409 -11.00 -4.62 -5.37
N ARG A 410 -11.47 -3.40 -5.10
CA ARG A 410 -11.18 -2.18 -5.88
C ARG A 410 -10.62 -1.10 -4.96
N GLY A 411 -9.82 -0.16 -5.47
CA GLY A 411 -9.38 1.01 -4.68
C GLY A 411 -10.55 1.85 -4.11
N LEU A 412 -11.73 1.77 -4.74
CA LEU A 412 -12.98 2.33 -4.22
C LEU A 412 -13.39 1.74 -2.85
N ASP A 413 -13.02 0.50 -2.55
CA ASP A 413 -13.32 -0.15 -1.26
C ASP A 413 -12.63 0.56 -0.11
N ILE A 414 -11.37 0.97 -0.31
CA ILE A 414 -10.61 1.78 0.67
C ILE A 414 -11.30 3.12 0.87
N CYS A 415 -11.66 3.81 -0.22
CA CYS A 415 -12.34 5.09 -0.15
C CYS A 415 -13.70 4.97 0.56
N ALA A 416 -14.44 3.89 0.32
CA ALA A 416 -15.70 3.58 0.98
C ALA A 416 -15.52 3.25 2.47
N VAL A 417 -14.48 2.50 2.85
CA VAL A 417 -14.10 2.27 4.27
C VAL A 417 -13.75 3.58 4.97
N LEU A 418 -12.99 4.46 4.30
CA LEU A 418 -12.58 5.77 4.81
C LEU A 418 -13.68 6.84 4.75
N GLY A 419 -14.91 6.46 4.38
CA GLY A 419 -16.12 7.27 4.57
C GLY A 419 -16.75 7.87 3.31
N ALA A 420 -16.12 7.76 2.14
CA ALA A 420 -16.65 8.31 0.90
C ALA A 420 -17.91 7.56 0.45
N LYS A 421 -19.10 8.17 0.60
CA LYS A 421 -20.35 7.54 0.15
C LYS A 421 -20.35 7.39 -1.36
N ARG A 422 -19.82 8.36 -2.09
CA ARG A 422 -19.70 8.33 -3.55
C ARG A 422 -18.93 7.10 -4.07
N ALA A 423 -17.90 6.65 -3.35
CA ALA A 423 -17.18 5.43 -3.69
C ALA A 423 -18.07 4.18 -3.51
N LEU A 424 -18.89 4.15 -2.46
CA LEU A 424 -19.88 3.08 -2.26
C LEU A 424 -21.00 3.12 -3.31
N GLU A 425 -21.52 4.30 -3.69
CA GLU A 425 -22.53 4.43 -4.76
C GLU A 425 -22.04 3.81 -6.08
N ILE A 426 -20.78 4.05 -6.46
CA ILE A 426 -20.19 3.49 -7.69
C ILE A 426 -20.07 1.96 -7.59
N LEU A 427 -19.63 1.44 -6.44
CA LEU A 427 -19.58 -0.01 -6.19
C LEU A 427 -20.98 -0.64 -6.27
N GLU A 428 -22.00 0.00 -5.70
CA GLU A 428 -23.39 -0.48 -5.72
C GLU A 428 -23.99 -0.48 -7.13
N VAL A 429 -23.76 0.58 -7.91
CA VAL A 429 -24.24 0.70 -9.29
C VAL A 429 -23.56 -0.29 -10.24
N GLU A 430 -22.28 -0.59 -10.03
CA GLU A 430 -21.52 -1.55 -10.85
C GLU A 430 -21.68 -3.02 -10.39
N GLY A 431 -22.42 -3.28 -9.29
CA GLY A 431 -22.70 -4.62 -8.75
C GLY A 431 -21.61 -5.17 -7.83
N ASP A 432 -20.54 -4.40 -7.58
CA ASP A 432 -19.45 -4.74 -6.66
C ASP A 432 -19.84 -4.57 -5.18
N THR A 433 -21.09 -4.82 -4.81
CA THR A 433 -21.56 -4.97 -3.41
C THR A 433 -22.49 -6.17 -3.19
N GLU A 434 -22.86 -6.90 -4.25
CA GLU A 434 -23.84 -7.99 -4.25
C GLU A 434 -23.26 -9.30 -3.69
N TYR A 435 -22.76 -9.28 -2.43
CA TYR A 435 -22.12 -10.43 -1.79
C TYR A 435 -22.54 -10.65 -0.33
N THR A 436 -22.50 -11.91 0.12
CA THR A 436 -22.80 -12.28 1.53
C THR A 436 -21.82 -11.62 2.50
N GLU A 437 -22.37 -11.04 3.59
CA GLU A 437 -21.63 -10.29 4.61
C GLU A 437 -20.90 -9.01 4.16
N TYR A 438 -20.98 -8.57 2.89
CA TYR A 438 -20.23 -7.42 2.39
C TYR A 438 -20.42 -6.16 3.23
N TYR A 439 -21.68 -5.72 3.40
CA TYR A 439 -22.00 -4.56 4.23
C TYR A 439 -21.64 -4.74 5.71
N ASN A 440 -21.61 -5.97 6.22
CA ASN A 440 -21.20 -6.23 7.60
C ASN A 440 -19.69 -5.98 7.76
N GLN A 441 -18.84 -6.53 6.88
CA GLN A 441 -17.40 -6.25 6.94
C GLN A 441 -17.08 -4.79 6.62
N LEU A 442 -17.74 -4.19 5.62
CA LEU A 442 -17.56 -2.78 5.27
C LEU A 442 -17.90 -1.85 6.44
N ASN A 443 -18.97 -2.12 7.18
CA ASN A 443 -19.36 -1.32 8.34
C ASN A 443 -18.43 -1.55 9.55
N ASN A 444 -17.98 -2.80 9.79
CA ASN A 444 -16.98 -3.09 10.81
C ASN A 444 -15.66 -2.33 10.55
N LEU A 445 -15.21 -2.28 9.29
CA LEU A 445 -14.01 -1.53 8.89
C LEU A 445 -14.21 -0.02 9.03
N LYS A 446 -15.36 0.51 8.58
CA LYS A 446 -15.73 1.93 8.81
C LYS A 446 -15.67 2.29 10.29
N GLU A 447 -16.13 1.42 11.19
CA GLU A 447 -16.05 1.62 12.64
C GLU A 447 -14.59 1.57 13.13
N GLU A 448 -13.80 0.54 12.78
CA GLU A 448 -12.38 0.44 13.20
C GLU A 448 -11.55 1.65 12.76
N PHE A 449 -11.78 2.17 11.55
CA PHE A 449 -11.02 3.28 10.98
C PHE A 449 -11.54 4.68 11.37
N SER A 450 -12.84 4.87 11.60
CA SER A 450 -13.37 6.15 12.12
C SER A 450 -13.06 6.39 13.61
N LEU A 451 -12.79 5.32 14.37
CA LEU A 451 -12.33 5.39 15.76
C LEU A 451 -10.82 5.66 15.91
N LYS A 452 -10.06 5.80 14.81
CA LYS A 452 -8.60 6.03 14.83
C LYS A 452 -8.26 7.43 15.33
N THR A 453 -7.41 7.48 16.36
CA THR A 453 -6.85 8.72 16.89
C THR A 453 -5.86 9.38 15.92
N ILE A 454 -5.62 10.68 16.09
CA ILE A 454 -4.64 11.43 15.27
C ILE A 454 -3.23 10.82 15.39
N GLU A 455 -2.86 10.30 16.57
CA GLU A 455 -1.57 9.62 16.79
C GLU A 455 -1.48 8.27 16.06
N GLU A 456 -2.58 7.49 16.00
CA GLU A 456 -2.63 6.28 15.16
C GLU A 456 -2.51 6.61 13.67
N TRP A 457 -3.10 7.72 13.21
CA TRP A 457 -2.89 8.21 11.84
C TRP A 457 -1.48 8.74 11.59
N LYS A 458 -0.79 9.24 12.63
CA LYS A 458 0.57 9.80 12.52
C LYS A 458 1.71 8.80 12.80
N GLN A 459 1.38 7.52 13.01
CA GLN A 459 2.32 6.49 13.51
C GLN A 459 3.53 6.17 12.60
N ASN A 460 3.43 6.41 11.30
CA ASN A 460 4.49 6.24 10.29
C ASN A 460 4.14 7.04 9.00
N LEU A 461 5.04 7.10 8.02
CA LEU A 461 4.83 7.87 6.79
C LEU A 461 3.60 7.38 5.98
N TYR A 462 3.46 6.06 5.82
CA TYR A 462 2.35 5.46 5.06
C TYR A 462 0.96 5.84 5.61
N TRP A 463 0.77 5.79 6.93
CA TRP A 463 -0.48 6.19 7.57
C TRP A 463 -0.71 7.70 7.48
N ARG A 464 0.36 8.51 7.57
CA ARG A 464 0.29 9.98 7.38
C ARG A 464 -0.16 10.34 5.97
N TRP A 465 0.26 9.57 4.98
CA TRP A 465 -0.16 9.76 3.59
C TRP A 465 -1.66 9.52 3.42
N LEU A 466 -2.16 8.37 3.88
CA LEU A 466 -3.61 8.09 3.86
C LEU A 466 -4.40 9.12 4.68
N TYR A 467 -3.85 9.59 5.80
CA TYR A 467 -4.44 10.67 6.58
C TYR A 467 -4.48 12.01 5.81
N ALA A 468 -3.45 12.34 5.03
CA ALA A 468 -3.46 13.53 4.17
C ALA A 468 -4.52 13.47 3.06
N LEU A 469 -4.95 12.28 2.64
CA LEU A 469 -5.99 12.07 1.63
C LEU A 469 -7.43 12.14 2.17
N LEU A 470 -7.66 11.95 3.48
CA LEU A 470 -9.02 11.94 4.05
C LEU A 470 -9.88 13.19 3.74
N PRO A 471 -9.37 14.44 3.78
CA PRO A 471 -10.19 15.62 3.51
C PRO A 471 -10.78 15.68 2.09
N LEU A 472 -10.21 14.93 1.14
CA LEU A 472 -10.70 14.79 -0.23
C LEU A 472 -11.86 13.79 -0.35
N LEU A 473 -12.05 12.94 0.66
CA LEU A 473 -13.15 11.96 0.75
C LEU A 473 -14.38 12.51 1.52
N GLU A 474 -14.26 13.68 2.15
CA GLU A 474 -15.33 14.29 2.93
C GLU A 474 -16.33 15.07 2.05
N GLU A 475 -17.58 14.61 2.04
CA GLU A 475 -18.72 15.41 1.55
C GLU A 475 -19.00 16.57 2.51
N SER A 476 -18.22 17.64 2.36
CA SER A 476 -18.41 18.88 3.10
C SER A 476 -19.80 19.48 2.85
N LYS A 477 -20.38 20.00 3.93
CA LYS A 477 -21.70 20.66 3.93
C LYS A 477 -21.58 22.17 4.12
N ASP A 478 -20.37 22.73 4.02
CA ASP A 478 -20.16 24.16 4.15
C ASP A 478 -20.66 24.92 2.91
N THR A 479 -21.65 25.79 3.11
CA THR A 479 -22.22 26.68 2.09
C THR A 479 -21.24 27.73 1.58
N ASN A 480 -20.10 27.93 2.24
CA ASN A 480 -19.06 28.87 1.82
C ASN A 480 -18.11 28.29 0.76
N LEU A 481 -18.18 26.98 0.45
CA LEU A 481 -17.35 26.39 -0.60
C LEU A 481 -17.71 26.94 -1.99
N PRO A 482 -16.73 27.21 -2.88
CA PRO A 482 -16.97 27.53 -4.27
C PRO A 482 -17.95 26.56 -4.94
N CYS A 483 -18.93 27.09 -5.67
CA CYS A 483 -20.10 26.33 -6.15
C CYS A 483 -19.76 25.11 -7.02
N PHE A 484 -18.58 25.06 -7.66
CA PHE A 484 -18.15 23.91 -8.46
C PHE A 484 -17.82 22.69 -7.57
N MET A 485 -17.28 22.92 -6.36
CA MET A 485 -16.95 21.89 -5.39
C MET A 485 -18.17 21.18 -4.80
N GLN A 486 -19.33 21.85 -4.84
CA GLN A 486 -20.61 21.32 -4.35
C GLN A 486 -21.26 20.32 -5.33
N SER A 487 -20.60 20.01 -6.45
CA SER A 487 -21.14 19.12 -7.50
C SER A 487 -20.69 17.66 -7.32
N PRO A 488 -21.55 16.66 -7.63
CA PRO A 488 -21.13 15.24 -7.63
C PRO A 488 -19.97 14.95 -8.58
N ALA A 489 -19.86 15.70 -9.69
CA ALA A 489 -18.74 15.61 -10.61
C ALA A 489 -17.41 16.02 -9.96
N TRP A 490 -17.41 16.98 -9.04
CA TRP A 490 -16.20 17.36 -8.29
C TRP A 490 -15.81 16.29 -7.28
N ILE A 491 -16.80 15.70 -6.58
CA ILE A 491 -16.56 14.55 -5.70
C ILE A 491 -15.97 13.36 -6.50
N ASP A 492 -16.44 13.14 -7.73
CA ASP A 492 -15.85 12.15 -8.65
C ASP A 492 -14.39 12.50 -9.04
N LYS A 493 -14.04 13.79 -9.22
CA LYS A 493 -12.65 14.24 -9.42
C LYS A 493 -11.78 13.99 -8.19
N GLU A 494 -12.28 14.28 -6.98
CA GLU A 494 -11.50 14.08 -5.75
C GLU A 494 -11.30 12.60 -5.44
N LEU A 495 -12.30 11.77 -5.75
CA LEU A 495 -12.17 10.33 -5.66
C LEU A 495 -11.10 9.79 -6.64
N GLN A 496 -10.99 10.32 -7.86
CA GLN A 496 -9.88 10.00 -8.77
C GLN A 496 -8.53 10.51 -8.24
N THR A 497 -8.49 11.70 -7.63
CA THR A 497 -7.30 12.32 -7.01
C THR A 497 -6.73 11.41 -5.91
N VAL A 498 -7.59 10.92 -5.01
CA VAL A 498 -7.23 9.98 -3.93
C VAL A 498 -6.79 8.63 -4.49
N LEU A 499 -7.50 8.07 -5.48
CA LEU A 499 -7.14 6.81 -6.12
C LEU A 499 -5.78 6.87 -6.82
N GLY A 500 -5.45 7.99 -7.46
CA GLY A 500 -4.15 8.24 -8.08
C GLY A 500 -3.03 8.20 -7.04
N SER A 501 -3.07 9.08 -6.04
CA SER A 501 -2.02 9.18 -5.03
C SER A 501 -1.91 7.94 -4.12
N TRP A 502 -3.01 7.23 -3.87
CA TRP A 502 -2.96 5.91 -3.22
C TRP A 502 -2.24 4.86 -4.09
N THR A 503 -2.43 4.90 -5.41
CA THR A 503 -1.74 3.99 -6.34
C THR A 503 -0.23 4.26 -6.37
N GLU A 504 0.19 5.53 -6.33
CA GLU A 504 1.59 5.95 -6.19
C GLU A 504 2.20 5.43 -4.88
N LEU A 505 1.55 5.69 -3.73
CA LEU A 505 1.99 5.20 -2.42
C LEU A 505 2.16 3.67 -2.36
N ARG A 506 1.23 2.93 -3.00
CA ARG A 506 1.28 1.45 -3.10
C ARG A 506 2.33 0.93 -4.07
N HIS A 507 2.76 1.74 -5.03
CA HIS A 507 3.83 1.41 -5.97
C HIS A 507 5.20 1.55 -5.29
N ASP A 508 5.46 2.65 -4.59
CA ASP A 508 6.79 2.93 -4.00
C ASP A 508 7.14 1.95 -2.88
N THR A 509 6.11 1.55 -2.11
CA THR A 509 6.28 0.65 -0.96
C THR A 509 6.26 -0.85 -1.29
N ILE A 510 6.25 -1.22 -2.58
CA ILE A 510 5.96 -2.59 -3.08
C ILE A 510 6.89 -3.70 -2.56
N LEU A 511 8.14 -3.40 -2.20
CA LEU A 511 9.06 -4.35 -1.57
C LEU A 511 8.63 -4.70 -0.14
N TYR A 512 8.36 -3.65 0.65
CA TYR A 512 8.17 -3.77 2.10
C TYR A 512 6.72 -4.05 2.50
N ALA A 513 5.74 -3.57 1.73
CA ALA A 513 4.32 -3.70 2.06
C ALA A 513 3.80 -5.13 1.86
N LYS A 514 3.03 -5.65 2.83
CA LYS A 514 2.29 -6.92 2.62
C LYS A 514 1.24 -6.77 1.53
N GLN A 515 1.31 -7.64 0.53
CA GLN A 515 0.31 -7.72 -0.53
C GLN A 515 -0.90 -8.57 -0.11
N SER A 516 -2.09 -8.07 -0.40
CA SER A 516 -3.35 -8.81 -0.35
C SER A 516 -3.49 -9.69 -1.59
N TYR A 517 -3.72 -11.00 -1.42
CA TYR A 517 -3.60 -11.98 -2.51
C TYR A 517 -4.87 -12.19 -3.35
N THR A 518 -4.81 -11.82 -4.63
CA THR A 518 -5.69 -12.34 -5.71
C THR A 518 -5.00 -12.21 -7.09
N LEU A 519 -5.34 -13.07 -8.06
CA LEU A 519 -4.54 -13.29 -9.29
C LEU A 519 -4.83 -12.34 -10.48
N ALA A 520 -3.99 -11.30 -10.65
CA ALA A 520 -3.82 -10.45 -11.86
C ALA A 520 -5.05 -9.62 -12.34
N GLY A 521 -4.95 -8.60 -13.21
CA GLY A 521 -3.81 -7.86 -13.80
C GLY A 521 -4.33 -6.85 -14.86
N LYS A 522 -3.76 -5.64 -14.98
CA LYS A 522 -4.27 -4.53 -15.85
C LYS A 522 -3.15 -3.70 -16.53
N GLY A 523 -3.51 -2.81 -17.46
CA GLY A 523 -2.59 -1.86 -18.15
C GLY A 523 -3.24 -0.50 -18.47
N MET A 524 -2.45 0.45 -19.00
CA MET A 524 -2.79 1.86 -19.29
C MET A 524 -2.54 2.21 -20.79
N PRO A 525 -3.09 3.31 -21.36
CA PRO A 525 -2.52 4.68 -21.27
C PRO A 525 -3.59 5.82 -21.25
N PRO A 526 -3.27 7.10 -21.57
CA PRO A 526 -2.92 8.26 -20.72
C PRO A 526 -4.15 9.03 -20.12
N GLU A 527 -4.11 10.06 -19.23
CA GLU A 527 -3.15 11.13 -18.82
C GLU A 527 -3.09 12.40 -19.72
N PRO A 528 -2.87 13.65 -19.21
CA PRO A 528 -3.39 14.34 -17.99
C PRO A 528 -4.83 14.91 -18.20
N LYS A 529 -5.35 16.14 -17.88
CA LYS A 529 -5.00 17.46 -17.23
C LYS A 529 -5.91 18.59 -17.86
N LEU A 530 -5.87 19.93 -17.61
CA LEU A 530 -5.49 20.82 -16.48
C LEU A 530 -6.06 22.27 -16.74
N THR A 531 -5.56 23.32 -16.05
CA THR A 531 -5.95 24.79 -16.07
C THR A 531 -7.22 25.17 -15.26
N TYR A 532 -7.48 26.38 -14.72
CA TYR A 532 -6.90 27.76 -14.79
C TYR A 532 -6.46 28.41 -13.43
N GLY A 533 -5.33 29.15 -13.42
CA GLY A 533 -4.87 30.27 -12.53
C GLY A 533 -4.68 30.07 -11.02
N TYR A 534 -5.27 29.02 -10.49
CA TYR A 534 -5.80 28.92 -9.13
C TYR A 534 -5.02 27.91 -8.29
N VAL A 535 -5.27 27.85 -6.98
CA VAL A 535 -4.81 26.74 -6.12
C VAL A 535 -6.04 26.04 -5.59
N GLU A 536 -6.06 24.72 -5.73
CA GLU A 536 -7.21 23.90 -5.34
C GLU A 536 -7.42 23.99 -3.81
N PRO A 537 -8.62 24.38 -3.34
CA PRO A 537 -8.76 24.97 -2.02
C PRO A 537 -8.95 23.92 -0.90
N TYR A 538 -7.96 23.05 -0.72
CA TYR A 538 -7.87 22.08 0.39
C TYR A 538 -6.69 22.40 1.32
N PRO A 539 -6.80 23.39 2.22
CA PRO A 539 -5.67 23.90 3.01
C PRO A 539 -5.16 22.85 4.00
N GLU A 540 -6.05 21.97 4.46
CA GLU A 540 -5.72 20.88 5.36
C GLU A 540 -4.88 19.78 4.69
N VAL A 541 -5.06 19.51 3.39
CA VAL A 541 -4.20 18.57 2.65
C VAL A 541 -2.77 19.10 2.62
N TYR A 542 -2.60 20.37 2.24
CA TYR A 542 -1.29 21.03 2.22
C TYR A 542 -0.65 21.10 3.62
N ALA A 543 -1.44 21.35 4.68
CA ALA A 543 -0.95 21.36 6.07
C ALA A 543 -0.54 19.96 6.59
N ARG A 544 -1.31 18.91 6.26
CA ARG A 544 -0.98 17.51 6.61
C ARG A 544 0.29 17.06 5.87
N LEU A 545 0.48 17.49 4.62
CA LEU A 545 1.73 17.26 3.86
C LEU A 545 2.92 18.08 4.41
N GLU A 546 2.73 19.35 4.80
CA GLU A 546 3.76 20.20 5.41
C GLU A 546 4.33 19.54 6.69
N GLU A 547 3.44 19.06 7.56
CA GLU A 547 3.81 18.33 8.77
C GLU A 547 4.50 16.98 8.47
N MET A 548 4.02 16.25 7.45
CA MET A 548 4.63 14.99 7.00
C MET A 548 6.07 15.19 6.51
N MET A 549 6.33 16.20 5.68
CA MET A 549 7.66 16.49 5.14
C MET A 549 8.62 16.99 6.23
N ARG A 550 8.15 17.85 7.15
CA ARG A 550 8.94 18.29 8.30
C ARG A 550 9.35 17.13 9.19
N ASP A 551 8.43 16.23 9.50
CA ASP A 551 8.72 15.07 10.34
C ASP A 551 9.62 14.06 9.62
N LEU A 552 9.50 13.92 8.30
CA LEU A 552 10.43 13.14 7.48
C LEU A 552 11.87 13.67 7.60
N ARG A 553 12.07 14.98 7.43
CA ARG A 553 13.38 15.63 7.60
C ARG A 553 13.95 15.45 9.01
N ASN A 554 13.11 15.59 10.03
CA ASN A 554 13.52 15.38 11.42
C ASN A 554 13.96 13.93 11.69
N ASN A 555 13.24 12.94 11.16
CA ASN A 555 13.55 11.52 11.37
C ASN A 555 14.80 11.07 10.60
N LEU A 556 15.05 11.58 9.38
CA LEU A 556 16.30 11.32 8.66
C LEU A 556 17.53 11.74 9.48
N ILE A 557 17.47 12.92 10.12
CA ILE A 557 18.54 13.43 11.00
C ILE A 557 18.64 12.58 12.28
N ALA A 558 17.51 12.22 12.90
CA ALA A 558 17.50 11.47 14.16
C ALA A 558 17.97 10.00 14.02
N LEU A 559 17.87 9.42 12.82
CA LEU A 559 18.26 8.04 12.51
C LEU A 559 19.66 7.91 11.87
N ASP A 560 20.41 9.01 11.73
CA ASP A 560 21.70 9.07 11.00
C ASP A 560 21.62 8.67 9.51
N LEU A 561 20.46 8.97 8.90
CA LEU A 561 20.12 8.69 7.50
C LEU A 561 20.11 9.95 6.63
N ALA A 562 20.51 11.10 7.18
CA ALA A 562 20.55 12.36 6.44
C ALA A 562 21.65 12.32 5.37
N ILE A 563 21.27 12.62 4.12
CA ILE A 563 22.14 12.66 2.95
C ILE A 563 22.27 14.12 2.51
N GLU A 564 23.45 14.52 2.04
CA GLU A 564 23.76 15.93 1.74
C GLU A 564 22.77 16.54 0.72
N GLY A 565 22.25 17.74 1.01
CA GLY A 565 21.25 18.45 0.18
C GLY A 565 19.81 17.95 0.30
N ILE A 566 19.56 16.75 0.82
CA ILE A 566 18.21 16.19 0.97
C ILE A 566 17.38 16.94 2.04
N PRO A 567 17.88 17.23 3.26
CA PRO A 567 17.16 18.08 4.23
C PRO A 567 16.81 19.47 3.67
N GLU A 568 17.70 20.06 2.88
CA GLU A 568 17.50 21.37 2.25
C GLU A 568 16.35 21.30 1.23
N LYS A 569 16.33 20.27 0.38
CA LYS A 569 15.26 20.05 -0.62
C LYS A 569 13.90 19.73 0.02
N ILE A 570 13.87 18.96 1.10
CA ILE A 570 12.64 18.73 1.87
C ILE A 570 12.12 20.05 2.48
N LYS A 571 13.02 20.90 2.99
CA LYS A 571 12.66 22.22 3.52
C LYS A 571 12.18 23.20 2.44
N GLU A 572 12.71 23.14 1.21
CA GLU A 572 12.17 23.89 0.07
C GLU A 572 10.72 23.49 -0.23
N PHE A 573 10.37 22.21 -0.06
CA PHE A 573 9.00 21.71 -0.25
C PHE A 573 8.07 22.03 0.93
N GLU A 574 8.53 21.97 2.18
CA GLU A 574 7.79 22.51 3.34
C GLU A 574 7.39 23.98 3.12
N GLU A 575 8.33 24.81 2.65
CA GLU A 575 8.08 26.22 2.35
C GLU A 575 7.14 26.44 1.15
N LEU A 576 6.99 25.47 0.25
CA LEU A 576 5.98 25.51 -0.80
C LEU A 576 4.59 25.13 -0.26
N LEU A 577 4.51 24.09 0.57
CA LEU A 577 3.26 23.58 1.13
C LEU A 577 2.57 24.60 2.04
N ASP A 578 3.31 25.29 2.92
CA ASP A 578 2.75 26.38 3.73
C ASP A 578 2.22 27.55 2.86
N ARG A 579 2.91 27.86 1.74
CA ARG A 579 2.42 28.88 0.79
C ARG A 579 1.13 28.44 0.09
N LEU A 580 1.02 27.17 -0.32
CA LEU A 580 -0.18 26.63 -0.96
C LEU A 580 -1.39 26.63 -0.01
N LYS A 581 -1.18 26.20 1.24
CA LYS A 581 -2.13 26.34 2.36
C LYS A 581 -2.60 27.79 2.56
N ILE A 582 -1.68 28.76 2.68
CA ILE A 582 -2.01 30.19 2.87
C ILE A 582 -2.75 30.79 1.67
N ILE A 583 -2.51 30.30 0.44
CA ILE A 583 -3.32 30.68 -0.73
C ILE A 583 -4.72 30.05 -0.60
N SER A 584 -4.78 28.75 -0.35
CA SER A 584 -6.02 27.99 -0.23
C SER A 584 -6.98 28.54 0.84
N GLU A 585 -6.47 28.98 1.99
CA GLU A 585 -7.26 29.66 3.03
C GLU A 585 -7.86 30.99 2.55
N LYS A 586 -7.15 31.71 1.66
CA LYS A 586 -7.60 32.98 1.06
C LYS A 586 -8.64 32.76 -0.04
N GLU A 587 -8.48 31.73 -0.86
CA GLU A 587 -9.47 31.36 -1.87
C GLU A 587 -10.82 30.96 -1.23
N ILE A 588 -10.82 30.13 -0.18
CA ILE A 588 -12.05 29.78 0.59
C ILE A 588 -12.70 31.05 1.17
N SER A 589 -11.91 31.91 1.81
CA SER A 589 -12.42 33.15 2.42
C SER A 589 -12.77 34.25 1.41
N ASN A 590 -12.65 33.98 0.10
CA ASN A 590 -12.85 34.95 -0.98
C ASN A 590 -12.00 36.23 -0.80
N THR A 591 -10.83 36.11 -0.15
CA THR A 591 -9.92 37.22 0.16
C THR A 591 -8.97 37.45 -1.02
N PRO A 592 -9.00 38.63 -1.68
CA PRO A 592 -8.15 38.88 -2.84
C PRO A 592 -6.65 38.73 -2.54
N LEU A 593 -5.95 37.95 -3.37
CA LEU A 593 -4.50 37.79 -3.31
C LEU A 593 -3.80 39.11 -3.70
N SER A 594 -3.39 39.90 -2.70
CA SER A 594 -2.65 41.15 -2.90
C SER A 594 -1.28 40.97 -3.55
N ASP A 595 -0.72 39.77 -3.47
CA ASP A 595 0.58 39.39 -4.01
C ASP A 595 0.38 38.42 -5.19
N ASN A 596 0.79 38.82 -6.39
CA ASN A 596 0.71 37.97 -7.58
C ASN A 596 1.77 36.86 -7.51
N ILE A 597 1.37 35.67 -7.07
CA ILE A 597 2.29 34.54 -6.84
C ILE A 597 2.73 33.87 -8.15
N ALA A 598 1.93 33.93 -9.22
CA ALA A 598 2.36 33.49 -10.56
C ALA A 598 3.60 34.29 -11.05
N ALA A 599 3.68 35.59 -10.71
CA ALA A 599 4.87 36.41 -10.96
C ALA A 599 6.08 36.01 -10.09
N LYS A 600 5.87 35.43 -8.90
CA LYS A 600 6.95 34.88 -8.06
C LYS A 600 7.44 33.52 -8.55
N PHE A 601 6.55 32.62 -8.99
CA PHE A 601 6.93 31.37 -9.66
C PHE A 601 7.76 31.64 -10.93
N ARG A 602 7.32 32.59 -11.78
CA ARG A 602 8.11 33.04 -12.95
C ARG A 602 9.46 33.70 -12.58
N LYS A 603 9.60 34.27 -11.38
CA LYS A 603 10.83 34.96 -10.94
C LYS A 603 11.86 34.03 -10.27
N TYR A 604 11.41 33.05 -9.49
CA TYR A 604 12.31 32.13 -8.77
C TYR A 604 12.56 30.81 -9.51
N GLY A 605 11.75 30.46 -10.50
CA GLY A 605 12.12 29.46 -11.49
C GLY A 605 12.42 28.07 -10.92
N PHE A 606 11.53 27.55 -10.06
CA PHE A 606 11.54 26.13 -9.69
C PHE A 606 11.32 25.29 -10.97
N LEU A 607 12.43 24.86 -11.56
CA LEU A 607 12.46 23.86 -12.61
C LEU A 607 12.18 22.49 -11.98
N ALA A 608 11.42 21.62 -12.65
CA ALA A 608 11.38 20.20 -12.27
C ALA A 608 12.80 19.60 -12.24
N GLU A 609 13.67 20.09 -13.14
CA GLU A 609 15.10 19.80 -13.23
C GLU A 609 15.94 20.15 -11.98
N SER A 610 15.38 20.86 -10.99
CA SER A 610 16.05 21.25 -9.74
C SER A 610 15.74 20.34 -8.53
N PHE A 611 15.00 19.26 -8.77
CA PHE A 611 14.77 18.14 -7.83
C PHE A 611 15.57 16.89 -8.18
N HIS A 612 16.21 16.88 -9.35
CA HIS A 612 17.42 16.09 -9.58
C HIS A 612 18.61 17.00 -9.28
N GLY A 613 19.65 16.47 -8.64
CA GLY A 613 20.84 17.25 -8.27
C GLY A 613 21.56 17.89 -9.47
N ASP A 614 22.57 18.71 -9.18
CA ASP A 614 23.31 19.58 -10.12
C ASP A 614 24.21 18.83 -11.15
N LEU A 615 23.77 17.63 -11.58
CA LEU A 615 24.34 16.87 -12.69
C LEU A 615 24.04 17.55 -14.03
N LEU A 616 25.08 17.66 -14.85
CA LEU A 616 25.04 18.23 -16.20
C LEU A 616 24.19 17.37 -17.15
N GLN A 617 23.73 17.97 -18.24
CA GLN A 617 22.88 17.30 -19.25
C GLN A 617 23.51 16.00 -19.78
N GLU A 618 24.84 15.93 -19.88
CA GLU A 618 25.58 14.76 -20.37
C GLU A 618 25.58 13.61 -19.34
N GLU A 619 25.67 13.93 -18.05
CA GLU A 619 25.61 12.95 -16.94
C GLU A 619 24.20 12.37 -16.80
N ARG A 620 23.17 13.21 -16.94
CA ARG A 620 21.75 12.80 -16.99
C ARG A 620 21.45 11.85 -18.16
N ASN A 621 22.20 11.95 -19.26
CA ASN A 621 22.07 11.06 -20.42
C ASN A 621 22.79 9.71 -20.24
N ALA A 622 23.73 9.59 -19.30
CA ALA A 622 24.35 8.32 -18.92
C ALA A 622 23.41 7.50 -18.02
N THR A 623 22.78 8.14 -17.02
CA THR A 623 21.80 7.51 -16.10
C THR A 623 20.48 7.07 -16.74
N LEU A 624 20.36 7.18 -18.07
CA LEU A 624 19.24 6.74 -18.89
C LEU A 624 19.67 5.79 -20.03
N ARG A 625 20.89 5.24 -19.97
CA ARG A 625 21.48 4.37 -21.01
C ARG A 625 22.29 3.17 -20.51
N ASP A 626 22.70 3.18 -19.25
CA ASP A 626 23.21 2.02 -18.51
C ASP A 626 22.18 1.59 -17.45
#